data_AF-A0A6B3FRM4-F1
#
_entry.id   AF-A0A6B3FRM4-F1
#
_cell.length_a   1.000
_cell.length_b   1.000
_cell.length_c   1.000
_cell.angle_alpha   90.00
_cell.angle_beta   90.00
_cell.angle_gamma   90.00
#
_symmetry.space_group_name_H-M   'P 1'
#
loop_
_entity.id
_entity.type
_entity.pdbx_description
1 polymer ?
#
loop_
_entity_poly.entity_id
_entity_poly.type
_entity_poly.pdbx_seq_one_letter_code
_entity_poly.pdbx_strand_id
1 'polypeptide(L)' 'MSVRILALVGSLRAGSHNRQLAEAAVKHAPEGVEVVVFEGLAEVPFYNEDLDVEGQVPAAGAKL' A
#
# COMPACT_ATOMS: atom_id res chain seq x y z
N MET A 1 21.19 1.28 10.62
CA MET A 1 19.82 1.84 10.56
C MET A 1 19.08 1.13 9.44
N SER A 2 17.82 0.77 9.64
CA SER A 2 16.99 0.16 8.61
C SER A 2 15.95 1.15 8.10
N VAL A 3 15.75 1.22 6.78
CA VAL A 3 14.71 2.00 6.12
C VAL A 3 13.58 1.06 5.73
N ARG A 4 12.34 1.40 6.07
CA ARG A 4 11.15 0.64 5.66
C ARG A 4 10.32 1.45 4.67
N ILE A 5 10.00 0.83 3.54
CA ILE A 5 9.29 1.44 2.41
C ILE A 5 8.00 0.66 2.18
N LEU A 6 6.86 1.34 2.24
CA LEU A 6 5.57 0.78 1.86
C LEU A 6 5.29 1.11 0.38
N ALA A 7 5.05 0.09 -0.43
CA ALA A 7 4.70 0.23 -1.84
C ALA A 7 3.17 0.16 -2.02
N LEU A 8 2.57 1.27 -2.45
CA LEU A 8 1.16 1.35 -2.82
C LEU A 8 1.01 1.15 -4.34
N VAL A 9 0.37 0.05 -4.75
CA VAL A 9 0.18 -0.28 -6.17
C VAL A 9 -1.19 0.19 -6.66
N GLY A 10 -1.21 1.25 -7.48
CA GLY A 10 -2.45 1.86 -7.99
C GLY A 10 -3.23 1.05 -9.06
N SER A 11 -2.88 -0.21 -9.30
CA SER A 11 -3.60 -1.07 -10.25
C SER A 11 -3.95 -2.41 -9.61
N LEU A 12 -5.25 -2.70 -9.56
CA LEU A 12 -5.82 -3.87 -8.88
C LEU A 12 -5.99 -5.10 -9.78
N ARG A 13 -5.79 -4.95 -11.11
CA ARG A 13 -5.92 -6.09 -12.03
C ARG A 13 -4.81 -7.10 -11.79
N ALA A 14 -5.11 -8.39 -11.97
CA ALA A 14 -4.16 -9.48 -11.77
C ALA A 14 -2.84 -9.33 -12.58
N GLY A 15 -2.91 -8.77 -13.80
CA GLY A 15 -1.75 -8.58 -14.68
C GLY A 15 -1.02 -7.23 -14.54
N SER A 16 -1.13 -6.52 -13.41
CA SER A 16 -0.52 -5.20 -13.22
C SER A 16 1.01 -5.23 -13.35
N HIS A 17 1.57 -4.48 -14.29
CA HIS A 17 3.02 -4.28 -14.38
C HIS A 17 3.57 -3.50 -13.18
N ASN A 18 2.78 -2.58 -12.61
CA ASN A 18 3.18 -1.85 -11.40
C ASN A 18 3.30 -2.78 -10.18
N ARG A 19 2.46 -3.83 -10.11
CA ARG A 19 2.59 -4.87 -9.08
C ARG A 19 3.89 -5.66 -9.26
N GLN A 20 4.16 -6.10 -10.48
CA GLN A 20 5.39 -6.83 -10.80
C GLN A 20 6.64 -5.99 -10.48
N LEU A 21 6.61 -4.68 -10.73
CA LEU A 21 7.70 -3.77 -10.36
C LEU A 21 7.87 -3.68 -8.83
N ALA A 22 6.77 -3.56 -8.07
CA ALA A 22 6.81 -3.51 -6.62
C ALA A 22 7.36 -4.83 -6.03
N GLU A 23 6.94 -5.98 -6.55
CA GLU A 23 7.46 -7.30 -6.16
C GLU A 23 8.96 -7.44 -6.48
N ALA A 24 9.41 -6.90 -7.63
CA ALA A 24 10.83 -6.85 -7.95
C ALA A 24 11.60 -5.97 -6.95
N ALA A 25 11.06 -4.84 -6.53
CA ALA A 25 11.67 -3.99 -5.51
C ALA A 25 11.80 -4.70 -4.15
N VAL A 26 10.80 -5.50 -3.74
CA VAL A 26 10.91 -6.38 -2.56
C VAL A 26 12.07 -7.36 -2.70
N LYS A 27 12.15 -8.05 -3.84
CA LYS A 27 13.18 -9.06 -4.09
C LYS A 27 14.60 -8.48 -4.14
N HIS A 28 14.74 -7.26 -4.62
CA HIS A 28 16.03 -6.62 -4.87
C HIS A 28 16.39 -5.52 -3.85
N ALA A 29 15.67 -5.44 -2.74
CA ALA A 29 15.98 -4.49 -1.67
C ALA A 29 17.41 -4.73 -1.13
N PRO A 30 18.25 -3.69 -1.03
CA PRO A 30 19.60 -3.82 -0.49
C PRO A 30 19.56 -4.04 1.02
N GLU A 31 20.70 -4.43 1.60
CA GLU A 31 20.83 -4.56 3.05
C GLU A 31 20.43 -3.26 3.77
N GLY A 32 19.66 -3.40 4.84
CA GLY A 32 19.13 -2.27 5.59
C GLY A 32 17.90 -1.61 4.96
N VAL A 33 17.33 -2.14 3.87
CA VAL A 33 16.06 -1.69 3.30
C VAL A 33 15.03 -2.82 3.31
N GLU A 34 13.85 -2.55 3.85
CA GLU A 34 12.68 -3.42 3.78
C GLU A 34 11.64 -2.76 2.88
N VAL A 35 11.22 -3.43 1.81
CA VAL A 35 10.10 -3.00 0.98
C VAL A 35 8.92 -3.93 1.23
N VAL A 36 7.73 -3.38 1.44
CA VAL A 36 6.50 -4.13 1.68
C VAL A 36 5.41 -3.65 0.73
N VAL A 37 4.77 -4.55 0.00
CA VAL A 37 3.60 -4.22 -0.84
C VAL A 37 2.35 -4.20 0.03
N PHE A 38 1.57 -3.13 -0.06
CA PHE A 38 0.28 -3.04 0.64
C PHE A 38 -0.84 -3.66 -0.21
N GLU A 39 -1.52 -4.66 0.35
CA GLU A 39 -2.62 -5.37 -0.34
C GLU A 39 -4.01 -4.77 -0.08
N GLY A 40 -4.18 -3.97 0.98
CA GLY A 40 -5.48 -3.48 1.43
C GLY A 40 -6.06 -2.31 0.63
N LEU A 41 -5.41 -1.86 -0.45
CA LEU A 41 -5.82 -0.64 -1.16
C LEU A 41 -7.21 -0.77 -1.80
N ALA A 42 -7.59 -1.98 -2.23
CA ALA A 42 -8.91 -2.26 -2.78
C ALA A 42 -10.04 -2.18 -1.73
N GLU A 43 -9.69 -2.24 -0.44
CA GLU A 43 -10.65 -2.16 0.67
C GLU A 43 -10.91 -0.72 1.11
N VAL A 44 -10.14 0.25 0.60
CA VAL A 44 -10.35 1.67 0.90
C VAL A 44 -11.65 2.12 0.22
N PRO A 45 -12.64 2.61 0.98
CA PRO A 45 -13.90 3.04 0.40
C PRO A 45 -13.69 4.28 -0.48
N PHE A 46 -14.66 4.55 -1.37
CA PHE A 46 -14.72 5.84 -2.02
C PHE A 46 -14.84 6.95 -0.98
N TYR A 47 -14.15 8.05 -1.24
CA TYR A 47 -14.25 9.24 -0.41
C TYR A 47 -15.70 9.75 -0.34
N ASN A 48 -16.13 10.09 0.87
CA ASN A 48 -17.39 10.75 1.14
C ASN A 48 -17.18 11.71 2.32
N GLU A 49 -17.30 13.01 2.08
CA GLU A 49 -17.07 14.06 3.08
C GLU A 49 -18.01 13.93 4.29
N ASP A 50 -19.24 13.44 4.11
CA ASP A 50 -20.19 13.21 5.20
C ASP A 50 -19.70 12.13 6.20
N LEU A 51 -18.79 11.25 5.77
CA LEU A 51 -18.20 10.18 6.57
C LEU A 51 -16.78 10.53 7.07
N ASP A 52 -16.19 11.62 6.57
CA ASP A 52 -14.83 12.04 6.88
C ASP A 52 -14.79 12.86 8.18
N VAL A 53 -14.99 12.15 9.30
CA VAL A 53 -15.03 12.74 10.64
C VAL A 53 -13.70 12.51 11.34
N GLU A 54 -13.16 13.55 11.96
CA GLU A 54 -11.89 13.49 12.68
C GLU A 54 -11.86 12.33 13.70
N GLY A 55 -10.80 11.52 13.66
CA GLY A 55 -10.64 10.34 14.51
C GLY A 55 -11.33 9.07 14.00
N GLN A 56 -12.09 9.13 12.90
CA GLN A 56 -12.67 7.94 12.26
C GLN A 56 -11.93 7.59 10.97
N VAL A 57 -11.10 6.55 11.04
CA VAL A 57 -10.38 6.01 9.86
C VAL A 57 -11.03 4.68 9.45
N PRO A 58 -11.36 4.48 8.16
CA PRO A 58 -11.82 3.19 7.69
C PRO A 58 -10.82 2.08 8.02
N ALA A 59 -11.30 0.88 8.37
CA ALA A 59 -10.45 -0.23 8.81
C ALA A 59 -9.32 -0.57 7.82
N ALA A 60 -9.53 -0.35 6.52
CA ALA A 60 -8.51 -0.51 5.50
C ALA A 60 -7.36 0.51 5.63
N GLY A 61 -7.68 1.78 5.92
CA GLY A 61 -6.69 2.85 6.12
C GLY A 61 -5.89 2.71 7.42
N ALA A 62 -6.46 2.08 8.44
CA ALA A 62 -5.77 1.81 9.71
C ALA A 62 -4.68 0.71 9.60
N LYS A 63 -4.59 0.01 8.47
CA LYS A 63 -3.58 -1.04 8.20
C LYS A 63 -2.29 -0.50 7.56
N LEU A 64 -2.25 0.80 7.23
CA LEU A 64 -1.09 1.50 6.65
C LEU A 64 -0.04 1.82 7.73
#